data_AF-A0AAD0RKX0-F1
#
_entry.id   AF-A0AAD0RKX0-F1
#
_cell.length_a   1.000
_cell.length_b   1.000
_cell.length_c   1.000
_cell.angle_alpha   90.00
_cell.angle_beta   90.00
_cell.angle_gamma   90.00
#
_symmetry.space_group_name_H-M   'P 1'
#
loop_
_entity.id
_entity.type
_entity.pdbx_description
1 polymer ?
#
loop_
_entity_poly.entity_id
_entity_poly.type
_entity_poly.pdbx_seq_one_letter_code
_entity_poly.pdbx_strand_id
1 'polypeptide(L)' 'MFELNLSSVKQVTGAGVCEGSFRLAGAIIGAGIGGYVSGGFGAAAGFSFGQQVGVWAGDMFCS' A
#
# COMPACT_ATOMS: atom_id res chain seq x y z
N MET A 1 18.25 -17.45 -23.80
CA MET A 1 18.89 -16.52 -22.85
C MET A 1 17.85 -15.45 -22.56
N PHE A 2 17.15 -15.52 -21.43
CA PHE A 2 16.16 -14.51 -21.06
C PHE A 2 16.93 -13.32 -20.50
N GLU A 3 17.19 -12.31 -21.33
CA GLU A 3 17.64 -11.01 -20.86
C GLU A 3 16.47 -10.36 -20.12
N LEU A 4 16.42 -10.58 -18.79
CA LEU A 4 15.55 -9.82 -17.90
C LEU A 4 15.99 -8.37 -17.96
N ASN A 5 15.30 -7.59 -18.79
CA ASN A 5 15.54 -6.17 -18.98
C ASN A 5 15.47 -5.47 -17.61
N LEU A 6 16.63 -5.09 -17.07
CA LEU A 6 16.76 -4.49 -15.74
C LEU A 6 15.91 -3.21 -15.61
N SER A 7 15.59 -2.53 -16.71
CA SER A 7 14.70 -1.36 -16.73
C SER A 7 13.25 -1.75 -16.46
N SER A 8 12.77 -2.86 -17.02
CA SER A 8 11.44 -3.41 -16.68
C SER A 8 11.42 -3.92 -15.24
N VAL A 9 12.50 -4.51 -14.74
CA VAL A 9 12.58 -4.92 -13.33
C VAL A 9 12.64 -3.71 -12.40
N LYS A 10 13.35 -2.62 -12.72
CA LYS A 10 13.36 -1.38 -11.92
C LYS A 10 12.02 -0.66 -11.93
N GLN A 11 11.31 -0.69 -13.06
CA GLN A 11 9.98 -0.08 -13.17
C GLN A 11 8.94 -0.92 -12.41
N VAL A 12 9.01 -2.25 -12.47
CA VAL A 12 8.15 -3.17 -11.71
C VAL A 12 8.53 -3.23 -10.22
N THR A 13 9.81 -3.10 -9.87
CA THR A 13 10.28 -3.01 -8.47
C THR A 13 9.98 -1.64 -7.90
N GLY A 14 10.08 -0.57 -8.68
CA GLY A 14 9.70 0.79 -8.29
C GLY A 14 8.19 0.90 -8.09
N ALA A 15 7.39 0.40 -9.04
CA ALA A 15 5.94 0.33 -8.91
C ALA A 15 5.51 -0.59 -7.77
N GLY A 16 6.12 -1.77 -7.62
CA GLY A 16 5.82 -2.69 -6.51
C GLY A 16 6.23 -2.16 -5.14
N VAL A 17 7.35 -1.42 -5.04
CA VAL A 17 7.76 -0.73 -3.80
C VAL A 17 6.86 0.49 -3.54
N CYS A 18 6.45 1.21 -4.58
CA CYS A 18 5.53 2.35 -4.50
C CYS A 18 4.14 1.89 -4.03
N GLU A 19 3.55 0.89 -4.68
CA GLU A 19 2.28 0.29 -4.30
C GLU A 19 2.35 -0.37 -2.92
N GLY A 20 3.46 -1.06 -2.61
CA GLY A 20 3.71 -1.64 -1.30
C GLY A 20 3.81 -0.60 -0.19
N SER A 21 4.44 0.55 -0.45
CA SER A 21 4.56 1.65 0.52
C SER A 21 3.24 2.41 0.67
N PHE A 22 2.46 2.62 -0.38
CA PHE A 22 1.11 3.17 -0.27
C PHE A 22 0.17 2.23 0.50
N ARG A 23 0.22 0.92 0.24
CA ARG A 23 -0.55 -0.09 0.97
C ARG A 23 -0.20 -0.09 2.45
N LEU A 24 1.08 0.00 2.80
CA LEU A 24 1.54 0.00 4.18
C LEU A 24 1.25 1.34 4.87
N ALA A 25 1.45 2.47 4.20
CA ALA A 25 1.11 3.80 4.72
C ALA A 25 -0.39 3.94 4.95
N GLY A 26 -1.22 3.54 3.99
CA GLY A 26 -2.67 3.52 4.12
C GLY A 26 -3.12 2.66 5.28
N ALA A 27 -2.54 1.47 5.46
CA ALA A 27 -2.84 0.58 6.57
C ALA A 27 -2.49 1.18 7.94
N ILE A 28 -1.33 1.81 8.07
CA ILE A 28 -0.89 2.45 9.32
C ILE A 28 -1.80 3.64 9.66
N ILE A 29 -2.08 4.50 8.68
CA ILE A 29 -2.94 5.66 8.86
C ILE A 29 -4.36 5.22 9.21
N GLY A 30 -4.90 4.26 8.46
CA GLY A 30 -6.22 3.70 8.69
C GLY A 30 -6.33 3.04 10.06
N ALA A 31 -5.33 2.26 10.46
CA ALA A 31 -5.28 1.66 11.80
C ALA A 31 -5.16 2.71 12.92
N GLY A 32 -4.39 3.78 12.69
CA GLY A 32 -4.26 4.89 13.63
C GLY A 32 -5.57 5.64 13.82
N ILE A 33 -6.24 6.00 12.73
CA ILE A 33 -7.55 6.70 12.76
C ILE A 33 -8.62 5.79 13.36
N GLY A 34 -8.72 4.56 12.88
CA GLY A 34 -9.71 3.60 13.38
C GLY A 34 -9.48 3.27 14.86
N GLY A 35 -8.22 3.10 15.26
CA GLY A 35 -7.80 2.89 16.64
C GLY A 35 -8.14 4.07 17.55
N TYR A 36 -7.93 5.29 17.07
CA TYR A 36 -8.27 6.51 17.79
C TYR A 36 -9.79 6.66 18.01
N VAL A 37 -10.60 6.33 16.99
CA VAL A 37 -12.05 6.54 17.03
C VAL A 37 -12.77 5.43 17.79
N SER A 38 -12.34 4.18 17.65
CA SER A 38 -13.12 3.01 18.09
C SER A 38 -12.30 1.93 18.80
N GLY A 39 -11.07 2.26 19.22
CA GLY A 39 -10.19 1.34 19.94
C GLY A 39 -9.67 0.21 19.06
N GLY A 40 -9.23 -0.90 19.68
CA GLY A 40 -8.55 -2.00 18.97
C GLY A 40 -9.34 -2.60 17.78
N PHE A 41 -10.66 -2.66 17.86
CA PHE A 41 -11.51 -3.13 16.75
C PHE A 41 -11.48 -2.17 15.56
N GLY A 42 -11.49 -0.87 15.84
CA GLY A 42 -11.31 0.17 14.85
C GLY A 42 -9.94 0.15 14.19
N ALA A 43 -8.89 -0.15 14.96
CA ALA A 43 -7.55 -0.28 14.41
C ALA A 43 -7.46 -1.42 13.38
N ALA A 44 -8.11 -2.56 13.65
CA ALA A 44 -8.14 -3.68 12.70
C ALA A 44 -8.95 -3.36 11.44
N ALA A 45 -10.17 -2.82 11.60
CA ALA A 45 -11.01 -2.41 10.48
C ALA A 45 -10.35 -1.30 9.64
N GLY A 46 -9.74 -0.33 10.32
CA GLY A 46 -8.99 0.75 9.72
C GLY A 46 -7.72 0.27 9.01
N PHE A 47 -7.03 -0.75 9.51
CA PHE A 47 -5.89 -1.36 8.83
C PHE A 47 -6.31 -1.99 7.49
N SER A 48 -7.37 -2.79 7.49
CA SER A 48 -7.88 -3.44 6.28
C SER A 48 -8.42 -2.42 5.26
N PHE A 49 -9.17 -1.42 5.73
CA PHE A 49 -9.66 -0.35 4.86
C PHE A 49 -8.51 0.50 4.30
N GLY A 50 -7.56 0.85 5.16
CA GLY A 50 -6.35 1.58 4.80
C GLY A 50 -5.47 0.84 3.79
N GLN A 51 -5.36 -0.49 3.89
CA GLN A 51 -4.68 -1.29 2.87
C GLN A 51 -5.37 -1.20 1.51
N GLN A 52 -6.70 -1.28 1.44
CA GLN A 52 -7.44 -1.16 0.18
C GLN A 52 -7.25 0.22 -0.45
N VAL A 53 -7.38 1.29 0.34
CA VAL A 53 -7.15 2.66 -0.12
C VAL A 53 -5.70 2.85 -0.58
N GLY A 54 -4.75 2.27 0.13
CA GLY A 54 -3.35 2.28 -0.26
C GLY A 54 -3.07 1.52 -1.56
N VAL A 55 -3.76 0.40 -1.82
CA VAL A 55 -3.68 -0.28 -3.12
C VAL A 55 -4.24 0.60 -4.23
N TRP A 56 -5.41 1.22 -4.04
CA TRP A 56 -5.99 2.11 -5.05
C TRP A 56 -5.15 3.35 -5.33
N ALA A 57 -4.57 3.96 -4.30
CA ALA A 57 -3.65 5.07 -4.45
C ALA A 57 -2.35 4.62 -5.13
N GLY A 58 -1.81 3.47 -4.76
CA GLY A 58 -0.65 2.87 -5.41
C GLY A 58 -0.89 2.62 -6.89
N ASP A 59 -2.04 2.06 -7.26
CA ASP A 59 -2.44 1.86 -8.66
C ASP A 59 -2.55 3.21 -9.40
N MET A 60 -3.17 4.23 -8.80
CA MET A 60 -3.31 5.56 -9.43
C MET A 60 -1.99 6.35 -9.60
N PHE A 61 -1.06 6.24 -8.65
CA PHE A 61 0.17 7.04 -8.63
C PHE A 61 1.39 6.29 -9.15
N CYS A 62 1.34 4.96 -9.16
CA CYS A 62 2.47 4.10 -9.51
C CYS A 62 2.22 3.28 -10.79
N SER A 63 1.06 3.40 -11.46
CA SER A 63 0.79 2.84 -12.81
C SER A 63 1.48 3.61 -13.92
#